data_AF-A0A2N0KKB2-F1
#
_entry.id   AF-A0A2N0KKB2-F1
#
_cell.length_a   1.000
_cell.length_b   1.000
_cell.length_c   1.000
_cell.angle_alpha   90.00
_cell.angle_beta   90.00
_cell.angle_gamma   90.00
#
_symmetry.space_group_name_H-M   'P 1'
#
loop_
_entity.id
_entity.type
_entity.pdbx_description
1 polymer ?
#
loop_
_entity_poly.entity_id
_entity_poly.type
_entity_poly.pdbx_seq_one_letter_code
_entity_poly.pdbx_strand_id
1 'polypeptide(L)'
;MKSILNGRNPLFGVGLYNQRGITGLETAIVLIAFVVVAAVFAFAVITTGLFSSEKAAESASAGLGEASTTLTPKGAVVARANPALSSLSTVQFKMTNSGSAPVGLDPLSTLLTYTDTGNLVTLTRSASPTGIGETSPWWYSEWKLGTGNSLDSGEVVEITVGFFSTTDSGTTTSEGAVFSSTDTTLTVADGSVFAANDIIYLENEQMTITGIALNDLTVTRGDNGTTASAHADGLSIYDLDANQSISVPTNEPFKVELIPAQGAPFTVTRTSPVEITQIMDLG
;
A
#
# COMPACT_ATOMS: atom_id res chain seq x y z
N MET A 1 113.47 -24.56 -33.17
CA MET A 1 113.56 -23.30 -33.93
C MET A 1 112.48 -22.36 -33.45
N LYS A 2 112.88 -21.15 -33.07
CA LYS A 2 112.03 -20.01 -32.70
C LYS A 2 110.97 -19.71 -33.77
N SER A 3 109.76 -19.38 -33.34
CA SER A 3 109.09 -18.16 -33.81
C SER A 3 107.93 -17.81 -32.86
N ILE A 4 108.25 -16.87 -31.97
CA ILE A 4 107.32 -16.01 -31.26
C ILE A 4 106.93 -14.91 -32.26
N LEU A 5 105.67 -14.46 -32.28
CA LEU A 5 105.32 -13.04 -32.14
C LEU A 5 103.80 -12.85 -32.11
N ASN A 6 103.35 -12.72 -30.86
CA ASN A 6 102.07 -12.22 -30.43
C ASN A 6 102.09 -10.68 -30.58
N GLY A 7 101.03 -10.10 -31.16
CA GLY A 7 100.88 -8.65 -31.35
C GLY A 7 99.58 -8.13 -30.75
N ARG A 8 99.70 -7.44 -29.60
CA ARG A 8 98.88 -6.33 -29.06
C ARG A 8 97.36 -6.54 -28.77
N ASN A 9 97.08 -6.70 -27.46
CA ASN A 9 96.11 -6.00 -26.54
C ASN A 9 95.11 -4.98 -27.16
N PRO A 10 93.93 -4.64 -26.54
CA PRO A 10 93.69 -4.62 -25.07
C PRO A 10 92.24 -4.86 -24.54
N LEU A 11 92.16 -5.03 -23.21
CA LEU A 11 91.20 -4.40 -22.28
C LEU A 11 89.73 -4.26 -22.70
N PHE A 12 88.85 -5.11 -22.15
CA PHE A 12 87.65 -4.65 -21.44
C PHE A 12 87.27 -5.72 -20.40
N GLY A 13 87.80 -5.56 -19.19
CA GLY A 13 87.31 -6.31 -18.03
C GLY A 13 85.93 -5.80 -17.65
N VAL A 14 84.89 -6.48 -18.14
CA VAL A 14 83.53 -6.33 -17.60
C VAL A 14 83.58 -6.88 -16.17
N GLY A 15 83.38 -6.01 -15.18
CA GLY A 15 83.27 -6.42 -13.78
C GLY A 15 82.14 -7.45 -13.65
N LEU A 16 82.48 -8.67 -13.25
CA LEU A 16 81.52 -9.71 -12.89
C LEU A 16 80.87 -9.31 -11.55
N TYR A 17 79.82 -8.49 -11.60
CA TYR A 17 78.96 -8.28 -10.44
C TYR A 17 78.35 -9.63 -10.05
N ASN A 18 78.66 -10.11 -8.84
CA ASN A 18 78.02 -11.29 -8.26
C ASN A 18 76.51 -11.02 -8.12
N GLN A 19 75.72 -11.51 -9.08
CA GLN A 19 74.25 -11.40 -9.12
C GLN A 19 73.53 -12.26 -8.05
N ARG A 20 74.26 -12.74 -7.04
CA ARG A 20 73.72 -13.64 -6.01
C ARG A 20 72.71 -12.97 -5.07
N GLY A 21 72.66 -11.63 -5.02
CA GLY A 21 71.67 -10.86 -4.26
C GLY A 21 70.42 -10.41 -5.04
N ILE A 22 70.49 -10.32 -6.38
CA ILE A 22 69.37 -9.88 -7.23
C ILE A 22 68.31 -10.98 -7.39
N THR A 23 68.70 -12.27 -7.47
CA THR A 23 67.75 -13.39 -7.55
C THR A 23 66.95 -13.60 -6.25
N GLY A 24 67.51 -13.24 -5.10
CA GLY A 24 66.81 -13.23 -3.81
C GLY A 24 65.78 -12.10 -3.70
N LEU A 25 66.10 -10.93 -4.28
CA LEU A 25 65.19 -9.79 -4.31
C LEU A 25 64.04 -10.02 -5.32
N GLU A 26 64.32 -10.62 -6.47
CA GLU A 26 63.30 -11.02 -7.46
C GLU A 26 62.30 -12.01 -6.87
N THR A 27 62.77 -13.05 -6.19
CA THR A 27 61.91 -14.03 -5.51
C THR A 27 61.12 -13.40 -4.35
N ALA A 28 61.70 -12.46 -3.60
CA ALA A 28 61.01 -11.73 -2.55
C ALA A 28 59.86 -10.83 -3.08
N ILE A 29 60.07 -10.14 -4.21
CA ILE A 29 59.01 -9.32 -4.85
C ILE A 29 57.87 -10.21 -5.33
N VAL A 30 58.17 -11.36 -5.95
CA VAL A 30 57.15 -12.33 -6.39
C VAL A 30 56.37 -12.88 -5.19
N LEU A 31 57.04 -13.15 -4.06
CA LEU A 31 56.39 -13.64 -2.84
C LEU A 31 55.42 -12.60 -2.27
N ILE A 32 55.83 -11.33 -2.18
CA ILE A 32 54.95 -10.24 -1.73
C ILE A 32 53.75 -10.11 -2.67
N ALA A 33 53.98 -10.12 -3.99
CA ALA A 33 52.91 -10.04 -4.98
C ALA A 33 51.90 -11.20 -4.83
N PHE A 34 52.39 -12.43 -4.62
CA PHE A 34 51.54 -13.61 -4.41
C PHE A 34 50.72 -13.52 -3.12
N VAL A 35 51.35 -13.12 -2.01
CA VAL A 35 50.66 -12.94 -0.72
C VAL A 35 49.61 -11.82 -0.81
N VAL A 36 49.90 -10.72 -1.50
CA VAL A 36 48.94 -9.63 -1.70
C VAL A 36 47.76 -10.08 -2.55
N VAL A 37 47.99 -10.78 -3.66
CA VAL A 37 46.92 -11.32 -4.50
C VAL A 37 46.06 -12.31 -3.72
N ALA A 38 46.68 -13.20 -2.92
CA ALA A 38 45.96 -14.13 -2.06
C ALA A 38 45.12 -13.39 -0.99
N ALA A 39 45.66 -12.34 -0.37
CA ALA A 39 44.95 -11.56 0.64
C ALA A 39 43.75 -10.79 0.05
N VAL A 40 43.92 -10.15 -1.13
CA VAL A 40 42.83 -9.45 -1.82
C VAL A 40 41.74 -10.45 -2.27
N PHE A 41 42.15 -11.61 -2.78
CA PHE A 41 41.22 -12.68 -3.14
C PHE A 41 40.46 -13.20 -1.92
N ALA A 42 41.15 -13.48 -0.81
CA ALA A 42 40.52 -13.93 0.44
C ALA A 42 39.54 -12.89 0.99
N PHE A 43 39.91 -11.60 0.98
CA PHE A 43 39.02 -10.51 1.39
C PHE A 43 37.76 -10.46 0.52
N ALA A 44 37.90 -10.56 -0.80
CA ALA A 44 36.76 -10.58 -1.72
C ALA A 44 35.84 -11.78 -1.48
N VAL A 45 36.40 -12.98 -1.28
CA VAL A 45 35.63 -14.21 -0.99
C VAL A 45 34.91 -14.13 0.35
N ILE A 46 35.55 -13.59 1.40
CA ILE A 46 34.93 -13.46 2.73
C ILE A 46 33.80 -12.42 2.70
N THR A 47 34.01 -11.27 2.07
CA THR A 47 33.00 -10.20 2.03
C THR A 47 31.78 -10.62 1.20
N THR A 48 32.00 -11.21 0.03
CA THR A 48 30.91 -11.77 -0.79
C THR A 48 30.23 -12.96 -0.11
N GLY A 49 30.99 -13.82 0.58
CA GLY A 49 30.46 -14.92 1.37
C GLY A 49 29.59 -14.47 2.55
N LEU A 50 30.01 -13.43 3.27
CA LEU A 50 29.24 -12.85 4.37
C LEU A 50 27.95 -12.20 3.87
N PHE A 51 28.03 -11.37 2.83
CA PHE A 51 26.84 -10.75 2.22
C PHE A 51 25.85 -11.79 1.68
N SER A 52 26.34 -12.86 1.03
CA SER A 52 25.50 -13.97 0.57
C SER A 52 24.82 -14.69 1.74
N SER A 53 25.54 -14.90 2.84
CA SER A 53 24.99 -15.54 4.05
C SER A 53 23.96 -14.65 4.75
N GLU A 54 24.20 -13.34 4.84
CA GLU A 54 23.24 -12.37 5.38
C GLU A 54 21.97 -12.32 4.52
N LYS A 55 22.10 -12.28 3.20
CA LYS A 55 20.95 -12.30 2.29
C LYS A 55 20.17 -13.61 2.36
N ALA A 56 20.85 -14.74 2.53
CA ALA A 56 20.22 -16.04 2.74
C ALA A 56 19.42 -16.07 4.05
N ALA A 57 19.98 -15.52 5.14
CA ALA A 57 19.29 -15.42 6.43
C ALA A 57 18.05 -14.52 6.36
N GLU A 58 18.15 -13.36 5.71
CA GLU A 58 17.01 -12.45 5.50
C GLU A 58 15.90 -13.12 4.69
N SER A 59 16.26 -13.80 3.59
CA SER A 59 15.30 -14.49 2.73
C SER A 59 14.61 -15.66 3.45
N ALA A 60 15.35 -16.41 4.27
CA ALA A 60 14.80 -17.47 5.10
C ALA A 60 13.83 -16.92 6.17
N SER A 61 14.16 -15.80 6.79
CA SER A 61 13.31 -15.12 7.77
C SER A 61 12.03 -14.57 7.13
N ALA A 62 12.14 -13.94 5.95
CA ALA A 62 10.98 -13.45 5.21
C ALA A 62 10.06 -14.61 4.79
N GLY A 63 10.62 -15.71 4.28
CA GLY A 63 9.85 -16.90 3.92
C GLY A 63 9.16 -17.56 5.12
N LEU A 64 9.81 -17.57 6.29
CA LEU A 64 9.17 -18.02 7.52
C LEU A 64 8.04 -17.07 7.95
N GLY A 65 8.25 -15.76 7.86
CA GLY A 65 7.23 -14.75 8.13
C GLY A 65 5.99 -14.92 7.24
N GLU A 66 6.19 -15.19 5.95
CA GLU A 66 5.09 -15.45 5.02
C GLU A 66 4.35 -16.76 5.36
N ALA A 67 5.09 -17.86 5.55
CA ALA A 67 4.50 -19.19 5.75
C ALA A 67 3.89 -19.45 7.15
N SER A 68 4.30 -18.68 8.16
CA SER A 68 3.84 -18.87 9.55
C SER A 68 2.66 -17.97 9.95
N THR A 69 2.22 -17.11 9.02
CA THR A 69 1.04 -16.26 9.20
C THR A 69 -0.20 -16.92 8.63
N THR A 70 -1.33 -16.74 9.29
CA THR A 70 -2.63 -17.12 8.73
C THR A 70 -3.66 -16.07 9.14
N LEU A 71 -4.28 -15.43 8.16
CA LEU A 71 -5.41 -14.52 8.38
C LEU A 71 -6.71 -15.32 8.35
N THR A 72 -7.56 -15.13 9.36
CA THR A 72 -8.86 -15.78 9.46
C THR A 72 -9.98 -14.74 9.53
N PRO A 73 -11.12 -14.99 8.86
CA PRO A 73 -12.28 -14.10 8.96
C PRO A 73 -12.84 -14.14 10.38
N LYS A 74 -13.28 -13.00 10.89
CA LYS A 74 -13.91 -12.89 12.21
C LYS A 74 -15.32 -12.31 12.10
N GLY A 75 -16.31 -13.20 11.99
CA GLY A 75 -17.70 -12.83 11.83
C GLY A 75 -18.11 -12.64 10.37
N ALA A 76 -19.24 -11.99 10.18
CA ALA A 76 -19.88 -11.76 8.88
C ALA A 76 -19.12 -10.75 8.01
N VAL A 77 -19.31 -10.88 6.69
CA VAL A 77 -18.98 -9.84 5.72
C VAL A 77 -20.22 -8.99 5.52
N VAL A 78 -20.19 -7.74 5.98
CA VAL A 78 -21.35 -6.83 5.94
C VAL A 78 -21.19 -5.86 4.79
N ALA A 79 -22.21 -5.68 3.98
CA ALA A 79 -22.24 -4.68 2.94
C ALA A 79 -23.35 -3.65 3.16
N ARG A 80 -23.15 -2.48 2.56
CA ARG A 80 -24.13 -1.39 2.51
C ARG A 80 -24.42 -1.01 1.08
N ALA A 81 -25.67 -0.67 0.81
CA ALA A 81 -26.12 -0.26 -0.50
C ALA A 81 -25.72 1.18 -0.84
N ASN A 82 -25.86 1.58 -2.10
CA ASN A 82 -26.01 2.99 -2.46
C ASN A 82 -27.44 3.48 -2.11
N PRO A 83 -27.70 4.81 -2.09
CA PRO A 83 -29.03 5.35 -1.78
C PRO A 83 -30.15 4.87 -2.71
N ALA A 84 -29.81 4.58 -3.97
CA ALA A 84 -30.76 4.05 -4.95
C ALA A 84 -31.10 2.56 -4.77
N LEU A 85 -30.49 1.87 -3.79
CA LEU A 85 -30.64 0.43 -3.54
C LEU A 85 -30.43 -0.43 -4.80
N SER A 86 -29.48 -0.04 -5.64
CA SER A 86 -29.20 -0.68 -6.93
C SER A 86 -27.83 -1.36 -6.98
N SER A 87 -26.90 -0.94 -6.12
CA SER A 87 -25.55 -1.50 -6.04
C SER A 87 -24.98 -1.41 -4.63
N LEU A 88 -23.87 -2.11 -4.38
CA LEU A 88 -23.11 -1.95 -3.14
C LEU A 88 -22.30 -0.66 -3.16
N SER A 89 -22.33 0.06 -2.04
CA SER A 89 -21.48 1.22 -1.76
C SER A 89 -20.22 0.79 -1.01
N THR A 90 -20.37 -0.02 0.04
CA THR A 90 -19.24 -0.50 0.84
C THR A 90 -19.38 -1.96 1.24
N VAL A 91 -18.25 -2.61 1.47
CA VAL A 91 -18.12 -3.95 2.06
C VAL A 91 -17.16 -3.89 3.23
N GLN A 92 -17.54 -4.48 4.35
CA GLN A 92 -16.81 -4.51 5.60
C GLN A 92 -16.60 -5.95 6.04
N PHE A 93 -15.37 -6.28 6.41
CA PHE A 93 -15.04 -7.59 6.95
C PHE A 93 -13.96 -7.45 8.01
N LYS A 94 -14.00 -8.34 9.01
CA LYS A 94 -13.01 -8.37 10.07
C LYS A 94 -12.11 -9.57 9.89
N MET A 95 -10.86 -9.42 10.28
CA MET A 95 -9.87 -10.49 10.28
C MET A 95 -9.05 -10.48 11.56
N THR A 96 -8.57 -11.67 11.92
CA THR A 96 -7.66 -11.92 13.03
C THR A 96 -6.51 -12.78 12.55
N ASN A 97 -5.38 -12.71 13.23
CA ASN A 97 -4.25 -13.60 12.98
C ASN A 97 -4.41 -14.89 13.81
N SER A 98 -4.43 -16.04 13.15
CA SER A 98 -4.39 -17.37 13.78
C SER A 98 -3.03 -18.05 13.63
N GLY A 99 -2.06 -17.39 12.98
CA GLY A 99 -0.69 -17.86 12.82
C GLY A 99 0.15 -17.61 14.07
N SER A 100 1.39 -18.09 14.02
CA SER A 100 2.35 -17.92 15.12
C SER A 100 3.21 -16.65 15.00
N ALA A 101 3.25 -16.04 13.81
CA ALA A 101 3.96 -14.79 13.55
C ALA A 101 2.97 -13.66 13.24
N PRO A 102 3.30 -12.39 13.55
CA PRO A 102 2.48 -11.23 13.20
C PRO A 102 2.32 -11.05 11.69
N VAL A 103 1.18 -10.50 11.27
CA VAL A 103 0.94 -10.11 9.86
C VAL A 103 1.18 -8.62 9.70
N GLY A 104 2.07 -8.21 8.81
CA GLY A 104 2.36 -6.80 8.53
C GLY A 104 1.23 -6.13 7.75
N LEU A 105 0.49 -5.23 8.41
CA LEU A 105 -0.63 -4.47 7.87
C LEU A 105 -0.34 -2.97 7.78
N ASP A 106 0.92 -2.60 7.54
CA ASP A 106 1.27 -1.20 7.33
C ASP A 106 0.44 -0.63 6.17
N PRO A 107 -0.34 0.45 6.40
CA PRO A 107 -1.19 1.06 5.38
C PRO A 107 -0.48 1.47 4.09
N LEU A 108 0.83 1.73 4.15
CA LEU A 108 1.62 2.21 3.00
C LEU A 108 2.17 1.08 2.13
N SER A 109 2.20 -0.15 2.63
CA SER A 109 2.74 -1.32 1.90
C SER A 109 1.75 -2.47 1.77
N THR A 110 0.64 -2.43 2.50
CA THR A 110 -0.49 -3.35 2.32
C THR A 110 -1.26 -2.94 1.07
N LEU A 111 -1.52 -3.91 0.20
CA LEU A 111 -2.27 -3.70 -1.03
C LEU A 111 -3.63 -4.38 -0.93
N LEU A 112 -4.69 -3.70 -1.37
CA LEU A 112 -5.97 -4.34 -1.61
C LEU A 112 -6.35 -4.22 -3.08
N THR A 113 -6.87 -5.31 -3.63
CA THR A 113 -7.42 -5.36 -4.98
C THR A 113 -8.86 -5.80 -4.96
N TYR A 114 -9.64 -5.24 -5.86
CA TYR A 114 -11.01 -5.64 -6.15
C TYR A 114 -11.06 -6.24 -7.55
N THR A 115 -11.82 -7.33 -7.71
CA THR A 115 -12.06 -7.96 -9.00
C THR A 115 -13.51 -8.41 -9.11
N ASP A 116 -14.14 -8.13 -10.24
CA ASP A 116 -15.40 -8.76 -10.67
C ASP A 116 -15.27 -9.23 -12.13
N THR A 117 -16.40 -9.52 -12.77
CA THR A 117 -16.45 -9.99 -14.16
C THR A 117 -15.82 -9.00 -15.16
N GLY A 118 -15.83 -7.69 -14.89
CA GLY A 118 -15.40 -6.64 -15.82
C GLY A 118 -14.31 -5.70 -15.28
N ASN A 119 -14.08 -5.68 -13.98
CA ASN A 119 -13.20 -4.73 -13.30
C ASN A 119 -12.07 -5.47 -12.58
N LEU A 120 -10.87 -4.89 -12.66
CA LEU A 120 -9.72 -5.25 -11.83
C LEU A 120 -9.07 -3.95 -11.37
N VAL A 121 -9.23 -3.61 -10.10
CA VAL A 121 -8.83 -2.31 -9.56
C VAL A 121 -8.00 -2.50 -8.30
N THR A 122 -6.89 -1.78 -8.23
CA THR A 122 -6.16 -1.59 -6.98
C THR A 122 -6.84 -0.49 -6.19
N LEU A 123 -7.25 -0.79 -4.96
CA LEU A 123 -7.97 0.16 -4.12
C LEU A 123 -7.00 1.18 -3.51
N THR A 124 -7.40 2.45 -3.50
CA THR A 124 -6.65 3.53 -2.86
C THR A 124 -6.78 3.46 -1.34
N ARG A 125 -5.68 3.64 -0.62
CA ARG A 125 -5.75 3.71 0.84
C ARG A 125 -6.39 5.04 1.26
N SER A 126 -7.54 4.98 1.93
CA SER A 126 -8.14 6.18 2.51
C SER A 126 -7.63 6.47 3.92
N ALA A 127 -7.57 7.76 4.23
CA ALA A 127 -7.34 8.28 5.58
C ALA A 127 -8.62 8.33 6.43
N SER A 128 -9.80 8.24 5.80
CA SER A 128 -11.10 8.33 6.46
C SER A 128 -11.90 7.03 6.29
N PRO A 129 -12.72 6.62 7.29
CA PRO A 129 -13.64 5.51 7.15
C PRO A 129 -14.79 5.78 6.15
N THR A 130 -14.92 7.02 5.65
CA THR A 130 -15.97 7.42 4.69
C THR A 130 -15.47 7.57 3.26
N GLY A 131 -14.15 7.56 3.01
CA GLY A 131 -13.58 7.72 1.67
C GLY A 131 -13.89 9.03 0.95
N ILE A 132 -14.36 10.04 1.69
CA ILE A 132 -14.63 11.36 1.13
C ILE A 132 -13.30 12.00 0.74
N GLY A 133 -13.25 12.52 -0.48
CA GLY A 133 -12.04 13.04 -1.13
C GLY A 133 -11.25 11.99 -1.92
N GLU A 134 -11.62 10.71 -1.87
CA GLU A 134 -10.96 9.69 -2.70
C GLU A 134 -11.51 9.72 -4.13
N THR A 135 -10.62 9.87 -5.11
CA THR A 135 -10.96 9.95 -6.55
C THR A 135 -10.95 8.59 -7.26
N SER A 136 -10.81 7.50 -6.49
CA SER A 136 -10.81 6.12 -6.94
C SER A 136 -11.37 5.25 -5.82
N PRO A 137 -11.92 4.04 -6.12
CA PRO A 137 -12.39 3.12 -5.10
C PRO A 137 -11.30 2.85 -4.08
N TRP A 138 -11.69 2.75 -2.82
CA TRP A 138 -10.79 2.95 -1.70
C TRP A 138 -10.97 1.88 -0.63
N TRP A 139 -10.02 1.82 0.30
CA TRP A 139 -10.10 0.98 1.47
C TRP A 139 -9.59 1.70 2.72
N TYR A 140 -10.13 1.32 3.87
CA TYR A 140 -9.74 1.82 5.17
C TYR A 140 -9.59 0.64 6.14
N SER A 141 -8.68 0.76 7.11
CA SER A 141 -8.50 -0.23 8.16
C SER A 141 -8.72 0.39 9.52
N GLU A 142 -9.52 -0.26 10.36
CA GLU A 142 -9.80 0.17 11.72
C GLU A 142 -9.46 -0.95 12.71
N TRP A 143 -8.66 -0.64 13.71
CA TRP A 143 -8.37 -1.57 14.80
C TRP A 143 -9.58 -1.68 15.72
N LYS A 144 -10.20 -2.86 15.77
CA LYS A 144 -11.28 -3.16 16.73
C LYS A 144 -10.74 -3.70 18.04
N LEU A 145 -9.62 -4.42 17.98
CA LEU A 145 -8.83 -4.87 19.12
C LEU A 145 -7.36 -4.85 18.70
N GLY A 146 -6.49 -4.18 19.46
CA GLY A 146 -5.09 -3.99 19.08
C GLY A 146 -4.82 -2.61 18.49
N THR A 147 -3.57 -2.37 18.09
CA THR A 147 -3.12 -1.13 17.44
C THR A 147 -1.80 -1.35 16.71
N GLY A 148 -1.52 -0.54 15.68
CA GLY A 148 -0.19 -0.46 15.06
C GLY A 148 -0.19 -0.90 13.60
N ASN A 149 0.94 -1.47 13.16
CA ASN A 149 1.19 -1.85 11.76
C ASN A 149 1.32 -3.38 11.58
N SER A 150 1.07 -4.15 12.63
CA SER A 150 1.15 -5.61 12.61
C SER A 150 -0.03 -6.20 13.37
N LEU A 151 -0.69 -7.19 12.78
CA LEU A 151 -1.79 -7.92 13.39
C LEU A 151 -1.24 -9.12 14.16
N ASP A 152 -1.25 -9.02 15.48
CA ASP A 152 -0.83 -10.08 16.39
C ASP A 152 -1.97 -11.07 16.69
N SER A 153 -1.60 -12.20 17.29
CA SER A 153 -2.59 -13.20 17.70
C SER A 153 -3.54 -12.64 18.76
N GLY A 154 -4.84 -12.75 18.52
CA GLY A 154 -5.89 -12.24 19.41
C GLY A 154 -6.36 -10.82 19.08
N GLU A 155 -5.66 -10.10 18.21
CA GLU A 155 -6.08 -8.79 17.70
C GLU A 155 -7.09 -8.90 16.56
N VAL A 156 -7.81 -7.81 16.31
CA VAL A 156 -8.85 -7.74 15.28
C VAL A 156 -8.77 -6.40 14.57
N VAL A 157 -8.72 -6.47 13.26
CA VAL A 157 -8.85 -5.31 12.37
C VAL A 157 -10.07 -5.50 11.49
N GLU A 158 -10.83 -4.42 11.31
CA GLU A 158 -11.91 -4.32 10.33
C GLU A 158 -11.36 -3.60 9.10
N ILE A 159 -11.62 -4.17 7.94
CA ILE A 159 -11.36 -3.57 6.66
C ILE A 159 -12.68 -3.10 6.09
N THR A 160 -12.73 -1.84 5.69
CA THR A 160 -13.81 -1.26 4.90
C THR A 160 -13.30 -1.04 3.49
N VAL A 161 -14.05 -1.52 2.51
CA VAL A 161 -13.83 -1.26 1.09
C VAL A 161 -14.98 -0.40 0.59
N GLY A 162 -14.68 0.71 -0.04
CA GLY A 162 -15.64 1.57 -0.73
C GLY A 162 -15.51 1.44 -2.25
N PHE A 163 -16.64 1.25 -2.92
CA PHE A 163 -16.71 1.12 -4.37
C PHE A 163 -17.02 2.45 -5.07
N PHE A 164 -17.29 3.50 -4.29
CA PHE A 164 -17.57 4.82 -4.81
C PHE A 164 -16.34 5.73 -4.70
N SER A 165 -16.34 6.76 -5.52
CA SER A 165 -15.36 7.84 -5.53
C SER A 165 -16.09 9.17 -5.40
N THR A 166 -15.39 10.19 -4.94
CA THR A 166 -15.95 11.54 -4.80
C THR A 166 -15.04 12.58 -5.44
N THR A 167 -15.64 13.68 -5.86
CA THR A 167 -14.93 14.83 -6.43
C THR A 167 -15.40 16.09 -5.70
N ASP A 168 -14.47 17.02 -5.45
CA ASP A 168 -14.82 18.32 -4.87
C ASP A 168 -15.77 19.06 -5.82
N SER A 169 -16.92 19.47 -5.31
CA SER A 169 -17.92 20.23 -6.06
C SER A 169 -17.43 21.63 -6.45
N GLY A 170 -16.34 22.11 -5.84
CA GLY A 170 -15.77 23.43 -6.06
C GLY A 170 -16.50 24.55 -5.32
N THR A 171 -17.43 24.19 -4.43
CA THR A 171 -18.21 25.11 -3.59
C THR A 171 -18.15 24.67 -2.13
N THR A 172 -18.55 25.56 -1.23
CA THR A 172 -18.52 25.33 0.22
C THR A 172 -19.88 25.60 0.84
N THR A 173 -20.06 25.13 2.07
CA THR A 173 -21.15 25.62 2.94
C THR A 173 -21.00 27.13 3.17
N SER A 174 -22.13 27.83 3.26
CA SER A 174 -22.22 29.30 3.44
C SER A 174 -23.39 29.68 4.35
N GLU A 175 -23.55 28.95 5.45
CA GLU A 175 -24.62 29.11 6.45
C GLU A 175 -24.49 30.42 7.24
N GLY A 176 -23.28 30.95 7.39
CA GLY A 176 -22.97 32.02 8.34
C GLY A 176 -23.07 31.60 9.82
N ALA A 177 -23.35 30.32 10.09
CA ALA A 177 -23.43 29.68 11.39
C ALA A 177 -23.19 28.16 11.27
N VAL A 178 -23.36 27.41 12.35
CA VAL A 178 -23.31 25.95 12.32
C VAL A 178 -24.58 25.40 11.64
N PHE A 179 -24.41 24.53 10.65
CA PHE A 179 -25.49 23.69 10.12
C PHE A 179 -25.80 22.60 11.16
N SER A 180 -26.93 22.70 11.87
CA SER A 180 -27.28 21.78 12.95
C SER A 180 -27.66 20.39 12.41
N SER A 181 -27.59 19.35 13.23
CA SER A 181 -28.04 18.00 12.87
C SER A 181 -29.55 17.87 12.60
N THR A 182 -30.33 18.89 12.97
CA THR A 182 -31.77 18.97 12.70
C THR A 182 -32.12 19.78 11.47
N ASP A 183 -31.16 20.53 10.92
CA ASP A 183 -31.41 21.42 9.79
C ASP A 183 -31.48 20.61 8.50
N THR A 184 -32.46 20.93 7.65
CA THR A 184 -32.71 20.27 6.37
C THR A 184 -32.51 21.19 5.18
N THR A 185 -32.10 22.43 5.42
CA THR A 185 -31.78 23.40 4.38
C THR A 185 -30.34 23.83 4.57
N LEU A 186 -29.48 23.43 3.63
CA LEU A 186 -28.06 23.75 3.57
C LEU A 186 -27.85 24.91 2.58
N THR A 187 -27.46 26.08 3.06
CA THR A 187 -27.01 27.20 2.23
C THR A 187 -25.56 26.98 1.81
N VAL A 188 -25.31 27.06 0.50
CA VAL A 188 -23.99 26.91 -0.13
C VAL A 188 -23.55 28.19 -0.83
N ALA A 189 -22.26 28.33 -1.12
CA ALA A 189 -21.74 29.52 -1.81
C ALA A 189 -22.27 29.62 -3.26
N ASP A 190 -22.40 28.48 -3.94
CA ASP A 190 -22.94 28.34 -5.29
C ASP A 190 -23.77 27.05 -5.38
N GLY A 191 -25.10 27.20 -5.50
CA GLY A 191 -26.03 26.07 -5.64
C GLY A 191 -26.21 25.60 -7.09
N SER A 192 -25.66 26.33 -8.08
CA SER A 192 -25.85 26.01 -9.50
C SER A 192 -25.07 24.78 -9.97
N VAL A 193 -24.11 24.32 -9.17
CA VAL A 193 -23.30 23.13 -9.43
C VAL A 193 -24.03 21.81 -9.08
N PHE A 194 -25.17 21.90 -8.38
CA PHE A 194 -25.92 20.73 -7.92
C PHE A 194 -27.24 20.57 -8.68
N ALA A 195 -27.75 19.35 -8.65
CA ALA A 195 -29.06 18.96 -9.12
C ALA A 195 -29.86 18.22 -8.02
N ALA A 196 -31.18 18.17 -8.18
CA ALA A 196 -32.01 17.35 -7.31
C ALA A 196 -31.67 15.86 -7.51
N ASN A 197 -31.64 15.13 -6.39
CA ASN A 197 -31.18 13.75 -6.21
C ASN A 197 -29.67 13.54 -6.23
N ASP A 198 -28.86 14.60 -6.35
CA ASP A 198 -27.43 14.47 -6.13
C ASP A 198 -27.15 14.05 -4.69
N ILE A 199 -26.09 13.25 -4.55
CA ILE A 199 -25.61 12.76 -3.26
C ILE A 199 -24.37 13.55 -2.93
N ILE A 200 -24.50 14.44 -1.94
CA ILE A 200 -23.39 15.23 -1.45
C ILE A 200 -22.83 14.65 -0.17
N TYR A 201 -21.56 14.91 0.05
CA TYR A 201 -20.80 14.48 1.20
C TYR A 201 -20.21 15.69 1.91
N LEU A 202 -20.40 15.74 3.22
CA LEU A 202 -19.85 16.76 4.10
C LEU A 202 -19.20 16.05 5.31
N GLU A 203 -17.88 16.13 5.39
CA GLU A 203 -17.05 15.46 6.40
C GLU A 203 -17.26 13.93 6.48
N ASN A 204 -18.17 13.46 7.34
CA ASN A 204 -18.54 12.04 7.48
C ASN A 204 -20.03 11.78 7.24
N GLU A 205 -20.77 12.81 6.85
CA GLU A 205 -22.19 12.71 6.57
C GLU A 205 -22.45 12.68 5.06
N GLN A 206 -23.37 11.82 4.67
CA GLN A 206 -23.91 11.76 3.32
C GLN A 206 -25.34 12.32 3.34
N MET A 207 -25.67 13.16 2.36
CA MET A 207 -26.96 13.81 2.24
C MET A 207 -27.47 13.75 0.80
N THR A 208 -28.77 13.47 0.63
CA THR A 208 -29.40 13.52 -0.69
C THR A 208 -30.13 14.85 -0.88
N ILE A 209 -29.83 15.56 -1.96
CA ILE A 209 -30.53 16.80 -2.31
C ILE A 209 -31.94 16.47 -2.81
N THR A 210 -32.96 17.02 -2.17
CA THR A 210 -34.37 16.83 -2.54
C THR A 210 -34.96 18.05 -3.25
N GLY A 211 -34.35 19.22 -3.11
CA GLY A 211 -34.76 20.44 -3.78
C GLY A 211 -33.67 21.50 -3.75
N ILE A 212 -33.72 22.43 -4.70
CA ILE A 212 -32.75 23.52 -4.83
C ILE A 212 -33.50 24.82 -5.05
N ALA A 213 -33.20 25.84 -4.25
CA ALA A 213 -33.69 27.20 -4.39
C ALA A 213 -32.52 28.18 -4.36
N LEU A 214 -32.00 28.55 -5.53
CA LEU A 214 -30.76 29.31 -5.68
C LEU A 214 -29.61 28.58 -4.98
N ASN A 215 -29.15 29.10 -3.84
CA ASN A 215 -28.05 28.59 -3.04
C ASN A 215 -28.51 27.75 -1.84
N ASP A 216 -29.82 27.61 -1.63
CA ASP A 216 -30.37 26.80 -0.54
C ASP A 216 -30.74 25.41 -1.06
N LEU A 217 -30.04 24.41 -0.55
CA LEU A 217 -30.25 23.00 -0.86
C LEU A 217 -31.15 22.39 0.22
N THR A 218 -32.33 21.89 -0.16
CA THR A 218 -33.13 21.06 0.75
C THR A 218 -32.58 19.64 0.72
N VAL A 219 -32.18 19.10 1.85
CA VAL A 219 -31.47 17.81 1.94
C VAL A 219 -32.17 16.83 2.89
N THR A 220 -32.09 15.54 2.55
CA THR A 220 -32.28 14.46 3.51
C THR A 220 -30.94 14.19 4.20
N ARG A 221 -30.95 14.17 5.54
CA ARG A 221 -29.76 14.07 6.39
C ARG A 221 -29.47 12.64 6.83
N GLY A 222 -28.21 12.33 7.12
CA GLY A 222 -27.80 11.03 7.67
C GLY A 222 -28.11 9.86 6.74
N ASP A 223 -28.03 10.08 5.44
CA ASP A 223 -28.36 9.05 4.46
C ASP A 223 -27.30 7.94 4.44
N ASN A 224 -27.67 6.79 3.87
CA ASN A 224 -26.79 5.64 3.69
C ASN A 224 -26.14 5.10 4.98
N GLY A 225 -26.85 5.30 6.11
CA GLY A 225 -26.42 4.88 7.43
C GLY A 225 -25.22 5.67 7.96
N THR A 226 -25.00 6.88 7.42
CA THR A 226 -24.34 7.95 8.16
C THR A 226 -25.30 8.50 9.23
N THR A 227 -24.86 9.44 10.06
CA THR A 227 -25.70 10.06 11.08
C THR A 227 -25.68 11.55 10.87
N ALA A 228 -26.85 12.19 11.00
CA ALA A 228 -26.95 13.64 10.92
C ALA A 228 -26.08 14.30 12.01
N SER A 229 -25.06 15.03 11.61
CA SER A 229 -24.10 15.71 12.49
C SER A 229 -24.20 17.23 12.34
N ALA A 230 -23.71 17.96 13.33
CA ALA A 230 -23.52 19.39 13.14
C ALA A 230 -22.26 19.63 12.29
N HIS A 231 -22.33 20.59 11.37
CA HIS A 231 -21.22 20.97 10.49
C HIS A 231 -20.91 22.46 10.60
N ALA A 232 -19.63 22.80 10.60
CA ALA A 232 -19.20 24.20 10.59
C ALA A 232 -19.47 24.86 9.23
N ASP A 233 -19.50 26.19 9.24
CA ASP A 233 -19.55 26.97 8.00
C ASP A 233 -18.22 26.92 7.24
N GLY A 234 -18.26 27.12 5.92
CA GLY A 234 -17.09 27.16 5.04
C GLY A 234 -16.43 25.81 4.76
N LEU A 235 -17.13 24.70 4.95
CA LEU A 235 -16.63 23.36 4.65
C LEU A 235 -16.80 23.02 3.16
N SER A 236 -15.80 22.34 2.58
CA SER A 236 -15.88 21.82 1.21
C SER A 236 -16.96 20.75 1.08
N ILE A 237 -17.68 20.78 -0.03
CA ILE A 237 -18.73 19.81 -0.36
C ILE A 237 -18.20 18.89 -1.47
N TYR A 238 -18.34 17.59 -1.29
CA TYR A 238 -17.95 16.60 -2.30
C TYR A 238 -19.19 15.97 -2.92
N ASP A 239 -19.13 15.65 -4.22
CA ASP A 239 -20.15 14.94 -4.96
C ASP A 239 -19.66 13.54 -5.35
N LEU A 240 -20.58 12.63 -5.63
CA LEU A 240 -20.30 11.29 -6.13
C LEU A 240 -19.72 11.34 -7.55
N ASP A 241 -18.50 10.83 -7.74
CA ASP A 241 -17.92 10.66 -9.07
C ASP A 241 -18.29 9.29 -9.65
N ALA A 242 -19.37 9.25 -10.44
CA ALA A 242 -19.85 8.03 -11.07
C ALA A 242 -18.86 7.45 -12.12
N ASN A 243 -17.96 8.25 -12.68
CA ASN A 243 -17.01 7.78 -13.70
C ASN A 243 -15.84 7.02 -13.08
N GLN A 244 -15.47 7.36 -11.86
CA GLN A 244 -14.42 6.68 -11.09
C GLN A 244 -15.00 5.67 -10.09
N SER A 245 -16.31 5.55 -9.97
CA SER A 245 -16.96 4.57 -9.09
C SER A 245 -17.12 3.22 -9.80
N ILE A 246 -17.04 2.14 -9.03
CA ILE A 246 -17.39 0.79 -9.47
C ILE A 246 -18.83 0.51 -9.02
N SER A 247 -19.66 0.03 -9.95
CA SER A 247 -20.98 -0.48 -9.61
C SER A 247 -20.92 -1.98 -9.37
N VAL A 248 -21.24 -2.41 -8.14
CA VAL A 248 -21.42 -3.83 -7.80
C VAL A 248 -22.93 -4.11 -7.72
N PRO A 249 -23.58 -4.54 -8.82
CA PRO A 249 -25.03 -4.70 -8.86
C PRO A 249 -25.48 -5.99 -8.17
N THR A 250 -26.78 -6.31 -8.17
CA THR A 250 -27.34 -7.56 -7.62
C THR A 250 -26.78 -8.80 -8.31
N ASN A 251 -26.64 -9.90 -7.56
CA ASN A 251 -26.33 -11.23 -8.07
C ASN A 251 -25.02 -11.34 -8.90
N GLU A 252 -24.04 -10.47 -8.63
CA GLU A 252 -22.72 -10.51 -9.26
C GLU A 252 -21.66 -11.01 -8.27
N PRO A 253 -20.80 -11.98 -8.67
CA PRO A 253 -19.67 -12.39 -7.87
C PRO A 253 -18.57 -11.32 -7.91
N PHE A 254 -17.95 -11.08 -6.76
CA PHE A 254 -16.80 -10.21 -6.64
C PHE A 254 -15.78 -10.80 -5.67
N LYS A 255 -14.54 -10.36 -5.83
CA LYS A 255 -13.39 -10.74 -5.02
C LYS A 255 -12.72 -9.48 -4.48
N VAL A 256 -12.48 -9.45 -3.18
CA VAL A 256 -11.56 -8.51 -2.53
C VAL A 256 -10.36 -9.31 -2.04
N GLU A 257 -9.16 -8.91 -2.40
CA GLU A 257 -7.92 -9.58 -2.02
C GLU A 257 -6.98 -8.59 -1.34
N LEU A 258 -6.64 -8.89 -0.09
CA LEU A 258 -5.69 -8.17 0.73
C LEU A 258 -4.34 -8.87 0.70
N ILE A 259 -3.31 -8.12 0.35
CA ILE A 259 -1.93 -8.58 0.27
C ILE A 259 -1.15 -7.78 1.32
N PRO A 260 -0.83 -8.37 2.47
CA PRO A 260 -0.08 -7.70 3.53
C PRO A 260 1.38 -7.48 3.13
N ALA A 261 2.07 -6.57 3.81
CA ALA A 261 3.51 -6.33 3.60
C ALA A 261 4.36 -7.54 4.03
N GLN A 262 3.87 -8.29 5.01
CA GLN A 262 4.42 -9.55 5.47
C GLN A 262 3.27 -10.48 5.85
N GLY A 263 3.15 -11.60 5.17
CA GLY A 263 2.20 -12.66 5.47
C GLY A 263 1.44 -13.15 4.24
N ALA A 264 0.63 -14.19 4.42
CA ALA A 264 -0.18 -14.74 3.35
C ALA A 264 -1.33 -13.78 2.96
N PRO A 265 -1.67 -13.68 1.65
CA PRO A 265 -2.84 -12.94 1.21
C PRO A 265 -4.13 -13.46 1.84
N PHE A 266 -5.08 -12.56 2.06
CA PHE A 266 -6.43 -12.85 2.52
C PHE A 266 -7.44 -12.47 1.47
N THR A 267 -8.34 -13.39 1.13
CA THR A 267 -9.31 -13.20 0.06
C THR A 267 -10.72 -13.34 0.59
N VAL A 268 -11.57 -12.37 0.24
CA VAL A 268 -13.02 -12.42 0.42
C VAL A 268 -13.66 -12.54 -0.96
N THR A 269 -14.28 -13.69 -1.22
CA THR A 269 -15.09 -13.91 -2.43
C THR A 269 -16.55 -14.00 -2.03
N ARG A 270 -17.39 -13.12 -2.57
CA ARG A 270 -18.82 -13.07 -2.27
C ARG A 270 -19.63 -12.83 -3.54
N THR A 271 -20.92 -13.09 -3.44
CA THR A 271 -21.90 -12.73 -4.48
C THR A 271 -22.87 -11.76 -3.85
N SER A 272 -23.09 -10.62 -4.49
CA SER A 272 -24.13 -9.69 -4.05
C SER A 272 -25.50 -10.40 -4.10
N PRO A 273 -26.44 -10.10 -3.19
CA PRO A 273 -27.75 -10.72 -3.13
C PRO A 273 -28.59 -10.35 -4.34
N VAL A 274 -29.67 -11.10 -4.53
CA VAL A 274 -30.67 -10.88 -5.58
C VAL A 274 -31.50 -9.61 -5.36
N GLU A 275 -31.48 -9.06 -4.13
CA GLU A 275 -32.12 -7.81 -3.76
C GLU A 275 -31.17 -7.02 -2.84
N ILE A 276 -30.89 -5.77 -3.19
CA ILE A 276 -30.02 -4.89 -2.40
C ILE A 276 -30.88 -4.17 -1.35
N THR A 277 -30.53 -4.37 -0.09
CA THR A 277 -31.13 -3.65 1.05
C THR A 277 -30.07 -2.76 1.69
N GLN A 278 -30.49 -1.81 2.51
CA GLN A 278 -29.59 -0.78 3.07
C GLN A 278 -28.37 -1.36 3.79
N ILE A 279 -28.55 -2.45 4.56
CA ILE A 279 -27.50 -3.19 5.25
C ILE A 279 -27.77 -4.68 5.06
N MET A 280 -26.73 -5.43 4.73
CA MET A 280 -26.85 -6.82 4.30
C MET A 280 -25.62 -7.62 4.75
N ASP A 281 -25.86 -8.84 5.21
CA ASP A 281 -24.81 -9.83 5.48
C ASP A 281 -24.61 -10.66 4.21
N LEU A 282 -23.36 -10.79 3.77
CA LEU A 282 -22.97 -11.56 2.58
C LEU A 282 -22.56 -13.00 2.90
N GLY A 283 -22.64 -13.42 4.16
CA GLY A 283 -22.30 -14.77 4.62
C GLY A 283 -20.88 -14.85 5.13
#